data_AF-A0A225UHD8-F1
#
_entry.id   AF-A0A225UHD8-F1
#
_cell.length_a   1.000
_cell.length_b   1.000
_cell.length_c   1.000
_cell.angle_alpha   90.00
_cell.angle_beta   90.00
_cell.angle_gamma   90.00
#
_symmetry.space_group_name_H-M   'P 1'
#
loop_
_entity.id
_entity.type
_entity.pdbx_description
1 polymer ?
#
loop_
_entity_poly.entity_id
_entity_poly.type
_entity_poly.pdbx_seq_one_letter_code
_entity_poly.pdbx_strand_id
1 'polypeptide(L)' 'MCTKPGCTKKAKRYGLCWSHGGGHICEMAGCTKVSTQGGFCWAHGGGNRCKHEGCNRRSFQRYNYYCMRHAMTTPVNMR' A
#
# COMPACT_ATOMS: atom_id res chain seq x y z
N MET A 1 0.83 -15.63 -17.67
CA MET A 1 0.45 -16.04 -16.29
C MET A 1 1.70 -16.10 -15.42
N CYS A 2 1.56 -16.23 -14.09
CA CYS A 2 2.69 -16.39 -13.17
C CYS A 2 3.47 -17.68 -13.45
N THR A 3 4.81 -17.64 -13.41
CA THR A 3 5.69 -18.79 -13.70
C THR A 3 5.82 -19.78 -12.55
N LYS A 4 5.44 -19.40 -11.32
CA LYS A 4 5.37 -20.36 -10.19
C LYS A 4 4.37 -21.49 -10.50
N PRO A 5 4.77 -22.77 -10.37
CA PRO A 5 3.90 -23.90 -10.60
C PRO A 5 2.59 -23.81 -9.82
N GLY A 6 1.46 -24.11 -10.48
CA GLY A 6 0.12 -24.06 -9.88
C GLY A 6 -0.44 -22.66 -9.61
N CYS A 7 0.30 -21.57 -9.91
CA CYS A 7 -0.21 -20.22 -9.72
C CYS A 7 -1.02 -19.73 -10.91
N THR A 8 -2.31 -19.46 -10.71
CA THR A 8 -3.21 -18.94 -11.74
C THR A 8 -3.26 -17.40 -11.81
N LYS A 9 -2.52 -16.71 -10.91
CA LYS A 9 -2.49 -15.24 -10.87
C LYS A 9 -1.76 -14.68 -12.10
N LYS A 10 -2.19 -13.51 -12.57
CA LYS A 10 -1.49 -12.77 -13.64
C LYS A 10 -0.08 -12.38 -13.20
N ALA A 11 0.89 -12.57 -14.08
CA ALA A 11 2.24 -12.06 -13.88
C ALA A 11 2.26 -10.53 -13.96
N LYS A 12 3.22 -9.92 -13.25
CA LYS A 12 3.47 -8.48 -13.24
C LYS A 12 4.84 -8.18 -13.83
N ARG A 13 5.92 -8.57 -13.14
CA ARG A 13 7.31 -8.47 -13.60
C ARG A 13 8.02 -9.81 -13.40
N TYR A 14 9.10 -10.04 -14.15
CA TYR A 14 9.92 -11.27 -14.06
C TYR A 14 9.13 -12.57 -14.24
N GLY A 15 7.98 -12.51 -14.92
CA GLY A 15 7.06 -13.64 -15.03
C GLY A 15 6.32 -14.00 -13.74
N LEU A 16 6.46 -13.24 -12.66
CA LEU A 16 5.91 -13.56 -11.34
C LEU A 16 4.71 -12.67 -10.99
N CYS A 17 3.76 -13.19 -10.20
CA CYS A 17 2.66 -12.38 -9.65
C CYS A 17 3.11 -11.62 -8.39
N TRP A 18 2.24 -10.76 -7.85
CA TRP A 18 2.55 -9.97 -6.65
C TRP A 18 3.05 -10.81 -5.47
N SER A 19 2.37 -11.92 -5.16
CA SER A 19 2.73 -12.81 -4.05
C SER A 19 4.01 -13.61 -4.29
N HIS A 20 4.48 -13.69 -5.54
CA HIS A 20 5.61 -14.53 -5.93
C HIS A 20 6.82 -13.72 -6.39
N GLY A 21 6.95 -12.44 -6.00
CA GLY A 21 8.12 -11.61 -6.34
C GLY A 21 7.92 -10.71 -7.57
N GLY A 22 6.71 -10.67 -8.11
CA GLY A 22 6.33 -9.76 -9.20
C GLY A 22 6.05 -8.32 -8.75
N GLY A 23 6.24 -7.99 -7.47
CA GLY A 23 6.06 -6.65 -6.93
C GLY A 23 7.24 -5.71 -7.21
N HIS A 24 6.99 -4.41 -7.25
CA HIS A 24 8.07 -3.41 -7.25
C HIS A 24 8.75 -3.40 -5.88
N ILE A 25 10.06 -3.23 -5.83
CA ILE A 25 10.78 -3.04 -4.57
C ILE A 25 10.76 -1.56 -4.24
N CYS A 26 10.75 -1.22 -2.95
CA CYS A 26 10.85 0.14 -2.47
C CYS A 26 12.09 0.82 -3.04
N GLU A 27 11.93 2.04 -3.54
CA GLU A 27 13.03 2.82 -4.14
C GLU A 27 13.98 3.43 -3.09
N MET A 28 13.63 3.38 -1.80
CA MET A 28 14.56 3.79 -0.75
C MET A 28 15.77 2.86 -0.74
N ALA A 29 16.96 3.46 -0.81
CA ALA A 29 18.23 2.74 -0.79
C ALA A 29 18.30 1.72 0.37
N GLY A 30 18.69 0.49 0.06
CA GLY A 30 18.80 -0.61 1.04
C GLY A 30 17.47 -1.20 1.49
N CYS A 31 16.31 -0.71 1.03
CA CYS A 31 15.03 -1.28 1.40
C CYS A 31 14.67 -2.48 0.50
N THR A 32 14.37 -3.63 1.12
CA THR A 32 13.96 -4.85 0.41
C THR A 32 12.44 -5.07 0.43
N LYS A 33 11.68 -4.15 1.03
CA LYS A 33 10.22 -4.25 1.12
C LYS A 33 9.57 -3.95 -0.22
N VAL A 34 8.43 -4.58 -0.47
CA VAL A 34 7.63 -4.32 -1.67
C VAL A 34 7.00 -2.93 -1.60
N SER A 35 7.16 -2.18 -2.70
CA SER A 35 6.51 -0.90 -2.93
C SER A 35 4.99 -1.09 -3.02
N THR A 36 4.24 -0.23 -2.36
CA THR A 36 2.79 -0.27 -2.32
C THR A 36 2.17 0.80 -3.21
N GLN A 37 2.75 2.01 -3.25
CA GLN A 37 2.33 3.11 -4.12
C GLN A 37 3.50 4.06 -4.37
N GLY A 38 3.59 4.64 -5.57
CA GLY A 38 4.55 5.71 -5.88
C GLY A 38 6.02 5.32 -5.69
N GLY A 39 6.38 4.05 -5.90
CA GLY A 39 7.78 3.59 -5.77
C GLY A 39 8.21 3.20 -4.36
N PHE A 40 7.43 3.52 -3.32
CA PHE A 40 7.83 3.28 -1.93
C PHE A 40 7.00 2.22 -1.22
N CYS A 41 7.60 1.57 -0.22
CA CYS A 41 6.88 0.71 0.72
C CYS A 41 6.13 1.54 1.76
N TRP A 42 5.29 0.89 2.55
CA TRP A 42 4.45 1.56 3.55
C TRP A 42 5.23 2.45 4.54
N ALA A 43 6.41 2.00 4.97
CA ALA A 43 7.27 2.77 5.88
C ALA A 43 7.87 4.01 5.21
N HIS A 44 8.13 3.95 3.91
CA HIS A 44 8.88 4.96 3.16
C HIS A 44 8.01 5.84 2.25
N GLY A 45 6.69 5.90 2.50
CA GLY A 45 5.78 6.79 1.77
C GLY A 45 4.80 6.11 0.81
N GLY A 46 4.79 4.77 0.77
CA GLY A 46 3.99 3.95 -0.14
C GLY A 46 2.48 3.92 0.10
N GLY A 47 1.88 4.94 0.69
CA GLY A 47 0.46 4.91 0.97
C GLY A 47 -0.01 6.13 1.71
N ASN A 48 -1.32 6.22 1.87
CA ASN A 48 -1.94 7.40 2.43
C ASN A 48 -1.66 7.55 3.94
N ARG A 49 -1.42 8.80 4.34
CA ARG A 49 -1.32 9.22 5.74
C ARG A 49 -2.63 9.86 6.19
N CYS A 50 -2.88 9.82 7.49
CA CYS A 50 -4.05 10.43 8.07
C CYS A 50 -4.06 11.94 7.77
N LYS A 51 -5.18 12.47 7.28
CA LYS A 51 -5.37 13.92 7.07
C LYS A 51 -5.44 14.76 8.34
N HIS A 52 -5.60 14.13 9.50
CA HIS A 52 -5.62 14.83 10.77
C HIS A 52 -4.21 15.35 11.08
N GLU A 53 -4.12 16.62 11.44
CA GLU A 53 -2.85 17.27 11.73
C GLU A 53 -2.04 16.52 12.81
N GLY A 54 -0.73 16.44 12.60
CA GLY A 54 0.20 15.71 13.47
C GLY A 54 0.07 14.17 13.45
N CYS A 55 -0.80 13.58 12.61
CA CYS A 55 -1.04 12.14 12.61
C CYS A 55 -0.36 11.41 11.43
N ASN A 56 0.72 10.68 11.72
CA ASN A 56 1.45 9.90 10.69
C ASN A 56 0.93 8.47 10.48
N ARG A 57 -0.22 8.14 11.09
CA ARG A 57 -0.84 6.81 10.97
C ARG A 57 -1.39 6.57 9.57
N ARG A 58 -1.58 5.28 9.28
CA ARG A 58 -2.14 4.80 8.01
C ARG A 58 -3.55 5.32 7.82
N SER A 59 -3.87 5.73 6.60
CA SER A 59 -5.24 6.02 6.19
C SER A 59 -5.63 5.23 4.95
N PHE A 60 -6.94 5.19 4.71
CA PHE A 60 -7.52 4.48 3.58
C PHE A 60 -8.57 5.37 2.93
N GLN A 61 -8.75 5.24 1.61
CA GLN A 61 -9.74 6.04 0.87
C GLN A 61 -11.16 5.84 1.42
N ARG A 62 -11.52 4.61 1.81
CA ARG A 62 -12.80 4.27 2.46
C ARG A 62 -13.08 5.00 3.77
N TYR A 63 -12.04 5.59 4.37
CA TYR A 63 -12.13 6.40 5.58
C TYR A 63 -11.82 7.88 5.28
N ASN A 64 -12.06 8.33 4.05
CA ASN A 64 -11.79 9.69 3.60
C ASN A 64 -10.36 10.17 3.90
N TYR A 65 -9.39 9.25 3.80
CA TYR A 65 -7.99 9.49 4.13
C TYR A 65 -7.71 9.84 5.60
N TYR A 66 -8.60 9.46 6.51
CA TYR A 66 -8.34 9.42 7.95
C TYR A 66 -7.94 8.01 8.40
N CYS A 67 -7.14 7.93 9.48
CA CYS A 67 -6.84 6.66 10.13
C CYS A 67 -8.07 6.15 10.89
N MET A 68 -8.13 4.85 11.22
CA MET A 68 -9.32 4.27 11.87
C MET A 68 -9.74 5.02 13.15
N ARG A 69 -8.79 5.55 13.94
CA ARG A 69 -9.10 6.34 15.14
C ARG A 69 -9.77 7.67 14.80
N HIS A 70 -9.25 8.38 13.80
CA HIS A 70 -9.77 9.70 13.43
C HIS A 70 -10.98 9.59 12.51
N ALA A 71 -11.13 8.51 11.76
CA ALA A 71 -12.32 8.25 10.96
C ALA A 71 -13.58 8.06 11.81
N MET A 72 -13.44 7.63 13.07
CA MET A 72 -14.55 7.51 14.00
C MET A 72 -14.93 8.85 14.66
N THR A 73 -13.96 9.75 14.85
CA THR A 73 -14.15 11.04 15.53
C THR A 73 -14.42 12.20 14.56
N THR A 74 -13.94 12.09 13.33
CA THR A 74 -14.24 13.05 12.28
C THR A 74 -15.63 12.70 11.73
N PRO A 75 -16.51 13.69 11.48
CA PRO A 75 -17.78 13.47 10.79
C PRO A 75 -17.51 13.18 9.30
N VAL A 76 -16.91 12.02 9.01
CA VAL A 76 -16.52 11.64 7.65
C VAL A 76 -17.65 11.03 6.85
N ASN A 77 -18.88 10.94 7.39
CA ASN A 77 -20.08 10.60 6.62
C ASN A 77 -21.36 11.19 7.27
N MET A 78 -21.81 12.34 6.77
CA MET A 78 -23.24 12.62 6.55
C MET A 78 -23.49 12.31 5.07
N ARG A 79 -23.80 11.05 4.76
CA ARG A 79 -24.46 10.61 3.53
C ARG A 79 -25.30 9.40 3.87
#